data_AF-A0A101SJQ1-F1
#
_entry.id   AF-A0A101SJQ1-F1
#
_cell.length_a   1.000
_cell.length_b   1.000
_cell.length_c   1.000
_cell.angle_alpha   90.00
_cell.angle_beta   90.00
_cell.angle_gamma   90.00
#
_symmetry.space_group_name_H-M   'P 1'
#
loop_
_entity.id
_entity.type
_entity.pdbx_description
1 polymer ?
#
loop_
_entity_poly.entity_id
_entity_poly.type
_entity_poly.pdbx_seq_one_letter_code
_entity_poly.pdbx_strand_id
1 'polypeptide(L)'
;MRAAATAARIDGPAIDGRAHTFAFGRQLDVRTIRSADFDGGQELTERALAAYIAKYATKGAETTTGTLDRPIRFLAERAHARISEHARRLIRSAWVPGARKDLEPLRLRAWAHMLGFRGHFSTKSRHYSTTLGALRTARAGWRRAQTTPPIRRDGETTLVVAHWVFAGTGLSAAETWLAATLEPGPGTEGEPTA
;
A
#
# COMPACT_ATOMS: atom_id res chain seq x y z
N MET A 1 -7.09 -7.74 23.65
CA MET A 1 -6.11 -7.08 22.75
C MET A 1 -4.66 -7.29 23.19
N ARG A 2 -4.20 -6.80 24.35
CA ARG A 2 -2.79 -7.01 24.78
C ARG A 2 -2.42 -8.50 24.92
N ALA A 3 -3.31 -9.32 25.50
CA ALA A 3 -3.14 -10.77 25.56
C ALA A 3 -3.05 -11.45 24.18
N ALA A 4 -3.77 -10.92 23.18
CA ALA A 4 -3.71 -11.43 21.82
C ALA A 4 -2.38 -11.07 21.14
N ALA A 5 -1.85 -9.87 21.39
CA ALA A 5 -0.54 -9.44 20.89
C ALA A 5 0.61 -10.31 21.46
N THR A 6 0.54 -10.70 22.74
CA THR A 6 1.53 -11.63 23.34
C THR A 6 1.39 -13.06 22.84
N ALA A 7 0.19 -13.48 22.43
CA ALA A 7 -0.05 -14.81 21.88
C ALA A 7 0.31 -14.92 20.39
N ALA A 8 0.27 -13.81 19.64
CA ALA A 8 0.53 -13.82 18.20
C ALA A 8 2.01 -14.08 17.90
N ARG A 9 2.25 -15.19 17.18
CA ARG A 9 3.57 -15.62 16.71
C ARG A 9 3.48 -16.07 15.27
N ILE A 10 4.52 -15.79 14.50
CA ILE A 10 4.66 -16.23 13.11
C ILE A 10 6.05 -16.84 12.95
N ASP A 11 6.12 -18.00 12.32
CA ASP A 11 7.40 -18.65 12.03
C ASP A 11 8.22 -17.80 11.07
N GLY A 12 9.49 -17.60 11.43
CA GLY A 12 10.48 -16.87 10.64
C GLY A 12 11.45 -17.83 9.93
N PRO A 13 12.38 -17.28 9.14
CA PRO A 13 13.39 -18.08 8.46
C PRO A 13 14.38 -18.71 9.45
N ALA A 14 15.02 -19.80 9.02
CA ALA A 14 16.20 -20.32 9.69
C ALA A 14 17.43 -19.50 9.24
N ILE A 15 18.19 -18.98 10.21
CA ILE A 15 19.40 -18.19 9.97
C ILE A 15 20.52 -18.85 10.75
N ASP A 16 21.62 -19.21 10.08
CA ASP A 16 22.76 -19.90 10.69
C ASP A 16 22.36 -21.19 11.45
N GLY A 17 21.40 -21.94 10.88
CA GLY A 17 20.89 -23.18 11.47
C GLY A 17 19.90 -22.99 12.63
N ARG A 18 19.55 -21.75 12.98
CA ARG A 18 18.58 -21.44 14.05
C ARG A 18 17.25 -20.98 13.48
N ALA A 19 16.15 -21.64 13.84
CA ALA A 19 14.81 -21.18 13.52
C ALA A 19 14.45 -19.91 14.32
N HIS A 20 13.84 -18.93 13.66
CA HIS A 20 13.38 -17.69 14.28
C HIS A 20 11.87 -17.64 14.33
N THR A 21 11.33 -16.87 15.27
CA THR A 21 9.89 -16.60 15.37
C THR A 21 9.70 -15.10 15.53
N PHE A 22 8.75 -14.54 14.81
CA PHE A 22 8.35 -13.14 14.91
C PHE A 22 7.16 -13.01 15.85
N ALA A 23 7.20 -11.98 16.70
CA ALA A 23 6.14 -11.62 17.63
C ALA A 23 6.04 -10.10 17.73
N PHE A 24 4.96 -9.59 18.30
CA PHE A 24 4.85 -8.16 18.58
C PHE A 24 5.88 -7.72 19.63
N GLY A 25 6.44 -6.52 19.42
CA GLY A 25 7.31 -5.86 20.39
C GLY A 25 6.55 -5.31 21.59
N ARG A 26 7.27 -4.61 22.48
CA ARG A 26 6.71 -4.03 23.72
C ARG A 26 5.89 -2.75 23.48
N GLN A 27 6.15 -2.06 22.39
CA GLN A 27 5.46 -0.81 22.04
C GLN A 27 4.18 -1.13 21.29
N LEU A 28 3.06 -1.16 22.02
CA LEU A 28 1.72 -1.39 21.50
C LEU A 28 0.87 -0.14 21.71
N ASP A 29 0.45 0.52 20.62
CA ASP A 29 -0.64 1.50 20.65
C ASP A 29 -1.95 0.77 20.36
N VAL A 30 -2.85 0.73 21.34
CA VAL A 30 -4.14 0.04 21.25
C VAL A 30 -5.21 1.05 21.58
N ARG A 31 -6.03 1.40 20.59
CA ARG A 31 -7.16 2.32 20.75
C ARG A 31 -8.46 1.57 20.54
N THR A 32 -9.42 1.83 21.43
CA THR A 32 -10.78 1.31 21.28
C THR A 32 -11.53 2.24 20.35
N ILE A 33 -12.12 1.70 19.29
CA ILE A 33 -12.95 2.46 18.36
C ILE A 33 -14.37 2.53 18.94
N ARG A 34 -14.89 3.74 19.10
CA ARG A 34 -16.21 4.06 19.66
C ARG A 34 -17.08 4.72 18.59
N SER A 35 -18.40 4.67 18.74
CA SER A 35 -19.34 5.36 17.83
C SER A 35 -19.04 6.87 17.70
N ALA A 36 -18.52 7.50 18.74
CA ALA A 36 -18.13 8.91 18.73
C ALA A 36 -16.90 9.23 17.84
N ASP A 37 -16.14 8.22 17.40
CA ASP A 37 -15.00 8.41 16.48
C ASP A 37 -15.45 8.57 15.01
N PHE A 38 -16.75 8.52 14.73
CA PHE A 38 -17.35 8.61 13.41
C PHE A 38 -18.10 9.93 13.25
N ASP A 39 -17.89 10.60 12.12
CA ASP A 39 -18.56 11.86 11.80
C ASP A 39 -20.07 11.67 11.70
N GLY A 40 -20.83 12.61 12.29
CA GLY A 40 -22.30 12.60 12.24
C GLY A 40 -23.00 11.70 13.26
N GLY A 41 -22.30 11.20 14.29
CA GLY A 41 -22.92 10.41 15.37
C GLY A 41 -23.50 9.08 14.89
N GLN A 42 -22.99 8.54 13.77
CA GLN A 42 -23.43 7.27 13.23
C GLN A 42 -23.28 6.16 14.28
N GLU A 43 -24.28 5.29 14.38
CA GLU A 43 -24.12 4.05 15.12
C GLU A 43 -22.93 3.26 14.58
N LEU A 44 -22.21 2.58 15.48
CA LEU A 44 -21.10 1.71 15.13
C LEU A 44 -21.61 0.49 14.36
N THR A 45 -21.83 0.67 13.07
CA THR A 45 -22.13 -0.42 12.15
C THR A 45 -20.83 -1.11 11.71
N GLU A 46 -20.91 -2.40 11.39
CA GLU A 46 -19.77 -3.15 10.85
C GLU A 46 -19.18 -2.49 9.60
N ARG A 47 -20.05 -1.91 8.76
CA ARG A 47 -19.66 -1.21 7.55
C ARG A 47 -18.86 0.06 7.85
N ALA A 48 -19.31 0.87 8.80
CA ALA A 48 -18.59 2.08 9.22
C ALA A 48 -17.22 1.71 9.80
N LEU A 49 -17.18 0.71 10.69
CA LEU A 49 -15.94 0.20 11.28
C LEU A 49 -14.96 -0.30 10.22
N ALA A 50 -15.42 -1.07 9.24
CA ALA A 50 -14.58 -1.56 8.14
C ALA A 50 -14.00 -0.42 7.29
N ALA A 51 -14.82 0.60 6.98
CA ALA A 51 -14.37 1.78 6.25
C ALA A 51 -13.32 2.59 7.04
N TYR A 52 -13.54 2.77 8.34
CA TYR A 52 -12.59 3.42 9.24
C TYR A 52 -11.27 2.66 9.30
N ILE A 53 -11.29 1.34 9.52
CA ILE A 53 -10.07 0.52 9.51
C ILE A 53 -9.34 0.64 8.16
N ALA A 54 -10.06 0.60 7.04
CA ALA A 54 -9.48 0.75 5.72
C ALA A 54 -8.80 2.12 5.51
N LYS A 55 -9.42 3.21 6.01
CA LYS A 55 -8.85 4.57 5.99
C LYS A 55 -7.50 4.61 6.70
N TYR A 56 -7.45 4.17 7.95
CA TYR A 56 -6.21 4.24 8.74
C TYR A 56 -5.16 3.24 8.29
N ALA A 57 -5.56 2.09 7.76
CA ALA A 57 -4.63 1.16 7.13
C ALA A 57 -3.93 1.80 5.93
N THR A 58 -4.69 2.46 5.05
CA THR A 58 -4.12 3.08 3.84
C THR A 58 -3.28 4.30 4.18
N LYS A 59 -3.75 5.17 5.08
CA LYS A 59 -3.00 6.34 5.55
C LYS A 59 -1.68 5.96 6.23
N GLY A 60 -1.69 4.90 7.03
CA GLY A 60 -0.49 4.37 7.68
C GLY A 60 0.54 3.83 6.69
N ALA A 61 0.08 3.17 5.62
CA ALA A 61 0.95 2.68 4.54
C ALA A 61 1.62 3.86 3.82
N GLU A 62 0.86 4.87 3.40
CA GLU A 62 1.41 6.05 2.70
C GLU A 62 2.47 6.79 3.54
N THR A 63 2.23 6.99 4.84
CA THR A 63 3.19 7.69 5.72
C THR A 63 4.49 6.88 5.92
N THR A 64 4.39 5.55 5.88
CA THR A 64 5.50 4.65 6.23
C THR A 64 6.35 4.27 5.01
N THR A 65 5.74 4.10 3.83
CA THR A 65 6.44 3.74 2.57
C THR A 65 6.53 4.87 1.55
N GLY A 66 5.76 5.95 1.70
CA GLY A 66 5.58 7.00 0.67
C GLY A 66 6.78 7.91 0.41
N THR A 67 7.94 7.62 1.01
CA THR A 67 9.15 8.44 0.78
C THR A 67 10.03 7.94 -0.36
N LEU A 68 9.86 6.69 -0.80
CA LEU A 68 10.61 6.10 -1.92
C LEU A 68 9.64 5.35 -2.84
N ASP A 69 9.46 5.88 -4.04
CA ASP A 69 8.58 5.35 -5.09
C ASP A 69 9.23 4.25 -5.93
N ARG A 70 10.54 4.01 -5.74
CA ARG A 70 11.33 3.08 -6.55
C ARG A 70 12.33 2.26 -5.74
N PRO A 71 12.74 1.08 -6.25
CA PRO A 71 13.78 0.26 -5.64
C PRO A 71 15.09 1.03 -5.41
N ILE A 72 15.67 0.85 -4.23
CA ILE A 72 17.02 1.31 -3.90
C ILE A 72 18.01 0.35 -4.54
N ARG A 73 18.96 0.86 -5.32
CA ARG A 73 20.04 0.06 -5.92
C ARG A 73 21.31 0.14 -5.09
N PHE A 74 21.56 1.29 -4.47
CA PHE A 74 22.72 1.50 -3.60
C PHE A 74 22.31 2.17 -2.30
N LEU A 75 22.89 1.74 -1.17
CA LEU A 75 22.68 2.38 0.14
C LEU A 75 23.04 3.88 0.13
N ALA A 76 23.95 4.30 -0.74
CA ALA A 76 24.35 5.70 -0.89
C ALA A 76 23.23 6.59 -1.44
N GLU A 77 22.30 6.05 -2.24
CA GLU A 77 21.12 6.78 -2.76
C GLU A 77 20.24 7.31 -1.62
N ARG A 78 20.36 6.70 -0.43
CA ARG A 78 19.62 7.05 0.78
C ARG A 78 20.04 8.39 1.38
N ALA A 79 21.26 8.85 1.11
CA ALA A 79 21.75 10.14 1.60
C ALA A 79 21.04 11.33 0.94
N HIS A 80 20.54 11.13 -0.29
CA HIS A 80 19.87 12.16 -1.08
C HIS A 80 18.34 12.17 -0.91
N ALA A 81 17.78 11.13 -0.28
CA ALA A 81 16.34 11.02 -0.08
C ALA A 81 15.89 11.74 1.21
N ARG A 82 14.87 12.59 1.10
CA ARG A 82 14.23 13.27 2.25
C ARG A 82 13.37 12.28 3.03
N ILE A 83 14.01 11.40 3.79
CA ILE A 83 13.35 10.35 4.56
C ILE A 83 13.65 10.47 6.05
N SER A 84 12.69 10.11 6.91
CA SER A 84 12.86 10.16 8.35
C SER A 84 13.96 9.20 8.82
N GLU A 85 14.59 9.49 9.97
CA GLU A 85 15.63 8.61 10.52
C GLU A 85 15.06 7.22 10.89
N HIS A 86 13.80 7.18 11.33
CA HIS A 86 13.11 5.92 11.59
C HIS A 86 12.98 5.08 10.31
N ALA A 87 12.54 5.68 9.19
CA ALA A 87 12.48 4.99 7.90
C ALA A 87 13.86 4.51 7.44
N ARG A 88 14.93 5.32 7.62
CA ARG A 88 16.31 4.89 7.32
C ARG A 88 16.72 3.64 8.09
N ARG A 89 16.32 3.53 9.36
CA ARG A 89 16.61 2.36 10.19
C ARG A 89 15.86 1.13 9.68
N LEU A 90 14.56 1.26 9.38
CA LEU A 90 13.76 0.16 8.83
C LEU A 90 14.31 -0.34 7.49
N ILE A 91 14.65 0.58 6.57
CA ILE A 91 15.30 0.23 5.29
C ILE A 91 16.60 -0.52 5.54
N ARG A 92 17.44 -0.08 6.49
CA ARG A 92 18.70 -0.76 6.82
C ARG A 92 18.46 -2.18 7.33
N SER A 93 17.46 -2.35 8.19
CA SER A 93 17.08 -3.64 8.76
C SER A 93 16.55 -4.63 7.71
N ALA A 94 16.01 -4.16 6.58
CA ALA A 94 15.71 -5.02 5.43
C ALA A 94 16.95 -5.24 4.51
N TRP A 95 17.73 -4.18 4.29
CA TRP A 95 18.83 -4.19 3.33
C TRP A 95 20.01 -5.08 3.73
N VAL A 96 20.40 -5.05 5.01
CA VAL A 96 21.58 -5.78 5.50
C VAL A 96 21.34 -7.29 5.45
N PRO A 97 20.25 -7.85 6.02
CA PRO A 97 19.99 -9.29 5.93
C PRO A 97 19.72 -9.76 4.50
N GLY A 98 19.17 -8.91 3.63
CA GLY A 98 18.96 -9.24 2.22
C GLY A 98 20.23 -9.46 1.40
N ALA A 99 21.42 -9.32 1.99
CA ALA A 99 22.69 -9.75 1.40
C ALA A 99 22.93 -11.26 1.51
N ARG A 100 22.24 -11.92 2.45
CA ARG A 100 22.49 -13.33 2.76
C ARG A 100 21.76 -14.24 1.79
N LYS A 101 22.44 -15.31 1.36
CA LYS A 101 21.89 -16.28 0.39
C LYS A 101 20.73 -17.10 0.96
N ASP A 102 20.79 -17.44 2.25
CA ASP A 102 19.71 -18.15 2.96
C ASP A 102 18.40 -17.34 3.04
N LEU A 103 18.46 -16.02 2.85
CA LEU A 103 17.31 -15.12 2.84
C LEU A 103 16.93 -14.61 1.44
N GLU A 104 17.59 -15.10 0.39
CA GLU A 104 17.33 -14.69 -1.00
C GLU A 104 15.84 -14.82 -1.41
N PRO A 105 15.11 -15.89 -1.04
CA PRO A 105 13.69 -16.04 -1.39
C PRO A 105 12.79 -14.91 -0.83
N LEU A 106 13.21 -14.26 0.25
CA LEU A 106 12.46 -13.15 0.86
C LEU A 106 12.62 -11.84 0.07
N ARG A 107 13.64 -11.73 -0.78
CA ARG A 107 13.92 -10.57 -1.65
C ARG A 107 14.00 -9.24 -0.90
N LEU A 108 14.50 -9.24 0.34
CA LEU A 108 14.48 -8.09 1.25
C LEU A 108 15.13 -6.82 0.66
N ARG A 109 16.25 -6.95 -0.06
CA ARG A 109 16.92 -5.81 -0.72
C ARG A 109 16.07 -5.21 -1.85
N ALA A 110 15.49 -6.07 -2.69
CA ALA A 110 14.65 -5.60 -3.81
C ALA A 110 13.44 -4.79 -3.33
N TRP A 111 12.95 -5.09 -2.13
CA TRP A 111 11.80 -4.43 -1.51
C TRP A 111 12.17 -3.49 -0.36
N ALA A 112 13.46 -3.15 -0.19
CA ALA A 112 13.89 -2.33 0.95
C ALA A 112 13.29 -0.91 0.94
N HIS A 113 13.00 -0.36 -0.25
CA HIS A 113 12.24 0.90 -0.42
C HIS A 113 10.82 0.81 0.17
N MET A 114 10.21 -0.38 0.15
CA MET A 114 8.95 -0.74 0.80
C MET A 114 9.19 -1.39 2.18
N LEU A 115 10.30 -1.08 2.84
CA LEU A 115 10.69 -1.60 4.16
C LEU A 115 10.80 -3.14 4.22
N GLY A 116 11.15 -3.77 3.10
CA GLY A 116 11.27 -5.22 2.95
C GLY A 116 9.94 -5.92 2.66
N PHE A 117 8.83 -5.18 2.56
CA PHE A 117 7.51 -5.74 2.29
C PHE A 117 7.22 -5.79 0.79
N ARG A 118 6.90 -6.99 0.29
CA ARG A 118 6.54 -7.26 -1.11
C ARG A 118 5.03 -7.27 -1.38
N GLY A 119 4.22 -7.24 -0.32
CA GLY A 119 2.80 -7.55 -0.37
C GLY A 119 1.88 -6.33 -0.46
N HIS A 120 0.59 -6.59 -0.26
CA HIS A 120 -0.40 -5.54 -0.06
C HIS A 120 -0.58 -5.31 1.45
N PHE A 121 -0.66 -4.06 1.90
CA PHE A 121 -0.78 -3.69 3.32
C PHE A 121 -2.02 -4.29 4.01
N SER A 122 -2.99 -4.79 3.24
CA SER A 122 -4.17 -5.50 3.76
C SER A 122 -3.88 -6.98 3.95
N THR A 123 -4.01 -7.45 5.19
CA THR A 123 -4.16 -8.88 5.49
C THR A 123 -5.59 -9.32 5.16
N LYS A 124 -5.74 -10.46 4.49
CA LYS A 124 -7.04 -11.05 4.21
C LYS A 124 -7.33 -12.12 5.24
N SER A 125 -8.42 -11.98 5.99
CA SER A 125 -8.94 -13.08 6.77
C SER A 125 -9.48 -14.16 5.83
N ARG A 126 -9.15 -15.41 6.12
CA ARG A 126 -9.65 -16.56 5.35
C ARG A 126 -11.17 -16.67 5.41
N HIS A 127 -11.76 -16.25 6.53
CA HIS A 127 -13.18 -16.41 6.82
C HIS A 127 -14.00 -15.16 6.48
N TYR A 128 -13.42 -13.98 6.65
CA TYR A 128 -14.15 -12.70 6.55
C TYR A 128 -13.77 -11.83 5.34
N SER A 129 -12.74 -12.21 4.56
CA SER A 129 -12.30 -11.39 3.43
C SER A 129 -12.57 -12.07 2.08
N THR A 130 -13.11 -11.31 1.14
CA THR A 130 -13.17 -11.71 -0.29
C THR A 130 -11.86 -11.34 -1.01
N THR A 131 -11.64 -11.90 -2.20
CA THR A 131 -10.43 -11.59 -2.96
C THR A 131 -10.60 -10.27 -3.73
N LEU A 132 -9.51 -9.50 -3.88
CA LEU A 132 -9.50 -8.33 -4.78
C LEU A 132 -9.87 -8.72 -6.22
N GLY A 133 -9.55 -9.95 -6.64
CA GLY A 133 -9.99 -10.50 -7.92
C GLY A 133 -11.52 -10.57 -8.01
N ALA A 134 -12.19 -11.16 -7.01
CA ALA A 134 -13.65 -11.22 -6.96
C ALA A 134 -14.29 -9.83 -6.98
N LEU A 135 -13.75 -8.87 -6.22
CA LEU A 135 -14.24 -7.48 -6.22
C LEU A 135 -14.04 -6.79 -7.58
N ARG A 136 -12.89 -6.98 -8.24
CA ARG A 136 -12.64 -6.43 -9.58
C ARG A 136 -13.59 -7.03 -10.61
N THR A 137 -13.82 -8.34 -10.56
CA THR A 137 -14.77 -9.04 -11.45
C THR A 137 -16.19 -8.53 -11.25
N ALA A 138 -16.65 -8.41 -10.00
CA ALA A 138 -17.98 -7.88 -9.68
C ALA A 138 -18.16 -6.44 -10.19
N ARG A 139 -17.16 -5.57 -9.96
CA ARG A 139 -17.18 -4.18 -10.47
C ARG A 139 -17.15 -4.12 -12.00
N ALA A 140 -16.41 -5.02 -12.66
CA ALA A 140 -16.39 -5.11 -14.12
C ALA A 140 -17.75 -5.56 -14.67
N GLY A 141 -18.40 -6.54 -14.02
CA GLY A 141 -19.76 -6.97 -14.37
C GLY A 141 -20.78 -5.86 -14.23
N TRP A 142 -20.78 -5.15 -13.09
CA TRP A 142 -21.66 -4.01 -12.86
C TRP A 142 -21.44 -2.88 -13.87
N ARG A 143 -20.18 -2.56 -14.23
CA ARG A 143 -19.89 -1.58 -15.28
C ARG A 143 -20.43 -2.03 -16.63
N ARG A 144 -20.18 -3.26 -17.06
CA ARG A 144 -20.74 -3.81 -18.33
C ARG A 144 -22.26 -3.70 -18.37
N ALA A 145 -22.95 -4.01 -17.28
CA ALA A 145 -24.41 -3.93 -17.21
C ALA A 145 -24.94 -2.49 -17.36
N GLN A 146 -24.17 -1.48 -16.95
CA GLN A 146 -24.57 -0.08 -17.07
C GLN A 146 -24.10 0.62 -18.35
N THR A 147 -23.05 0.13 -19.00
CA THR A 147 -22.50 0.74 -20.22
C THR A 147 -23.05 0.13 -21.51
N THR A 148 -23.97 -0.85 -21.44
CA THR A 148 -24.52 -1.52 -22.62
C THR A 148 -25.90 -0.95 -23.00
N PRO A 149 -26.03 -0.02 -23.97
CA PRO A 149 -27.21 0.01 -24.81
C PRO A 149 -27.21 -1.25 -25.70
N PRO A 150 -28.37 -1.83 -26.07
CA PRO A 150 -28.41 -2.99 -26.94
C PRO A 150 -27.84 -2.64 -28.31
N ILE A 151 -26.56 -2.92 -28.54
CA ILE A 151 -25.96 -2.81 -29.87
C ILE A 151 -26.44 -4.04 -30.65
N ARG A 152 -27.35 -3.82 -31.60
CA ARG A 152 -27.75 -4.82 -32.58
C ARG A 152 -26.49 -5.22 -33.38
N ARG A 153 -26.05 -6.47 -33.24
CA ARG A 153 -25.02 -7.04 -34.09
C ARG A 153 -25.64 -7.35 -35.44
N ASP A 154 -25.48 -6.46 -36.41
CA ASP A 154 -25.74 -6.75 -37.81
C ASP A 154 -24.40 -7.03 -38.50
N GLY A 155 -24.14 -8.29 -38.82
CA GLY A 155 -23.02 -8.72 -39.67
C GLY A 155 -21.69 -9.07 -39.00
N GLU A 156 -20.87 -9.82 -39.75
CA GLU A 156 -19.55 -10.39 -39.40
C GLU A 156 -18.41 -9.35 -39.32
N THR A 157 -18.69 -8.11 -38.89
CA THR A 157 -17.69 -7.03 -38.90
C THR A 157 -17.29 -6.66 -37.48
N THR A 158 -15.98 -6.58 -37.23
CA THR A 158 -15.43 -6.15 -35.93
C THR A 158 -15.58 -4.63 -35.79
N LEU A 159 -16.43 -4.18 -34.85
CA LEU A 159 -16.57 -2.77 -34.50
C LEU A 159 -15.39 -2.32 -33.62
N VAL A 160 -14.51 -1.47 -34.15
CA VAL A 160 -13.43 -0.84 -33.38
C VAL A 160 -14.00 0.41 -32.69
N VAL A 161 -14.14 0.35 -31.36
CA VAL A 161 -14.78 1.42 -30.56
C VAL A 161 -13.79 2.53 -30.16
N ALA A 162 -12.48 2.26 -30.15
CA ALA A 162 -11.43 3.27 -29.93
C ALA A 162 -10.05 2.75 -30.39
N HIS A 163 -9.18 3.67 -30.84
CA HIS A 163 -7.77 3.40 -31.13
C HIS A 163 -6.91 4.16 -30.11
N TRP A 164 -6.04 3.44 -29.39
CA TRP A 164 -5.11 4.03 -28.44
C TRP A 164 -3.69 3.94 -29.00
N VAL A 165 -2.99 5.07 -29.02
CA VAL A 165 -1.57 5.15 -29.34
C VAL A 165 -0.80 5.52 -28.09
N PHE A 166 0.36 4.91 -27.90
CA PHE A 166 1.27 5.27 -26.84
C PHE A 166 1.74 6.72 -27.03
N ALA A 167 1.37 7.61 -26.11
CA ALA A 167 1.67 9.04 -26.19
C ALA A 167 3.04 9.43 -25.60
N GLY A 168 3.75 8.47 -24.96
CA GLY A 168 5.03 8.71 -24.28
C GLY A 168 4.97 8.48 -22.77
N THR A 169 6.12 8.66 -22.10
CA THR A 169 6.27 8.60 -20.64
C THR A 169 7.06 9.80 -20.15
N GLY A 170 6.64 10.37 -19.01
CA GLY A 170 7.25 11.57 -18.43
C GLY A 170 6.44 12.83 -18.76
N LEU A 171 6.85 13.95 -18.16
CA LEU A 171 6.28 15.25 -18.45
C LEU A 171 6.82 15.75 -19.79
N SER A 172 5.95 16.26 -20.65
CA SER A 172 6.34 17.10 -21.77
C SER A 172 7.04 18.37 -21.27
N ALA A 173 7.70 19.10 -22.17
CA ALA A 173 8.32 20.38 -21.82
C ALA A 173 7.31 21.37 -21.21
N ALA A 174 6.09 21.40 -21.74
CA ALA A 174 5.00 22.23 -21.23
C ALA A 174 4.55 21.78 -19.83
N GLU A 175 4.39 20.48 -19.60
CA GLU A 175 4.01 19.94 -18.28
C GLU A 175 5.13 20.10 -17.25
N THR A 176 6.39 20.03 -17.67
CA THR A 176 7.55 20.29 -16.81
C THR A 176 7.57 21.75 -16.36
N TRP A 177 7.37 22.67 -17.30
CA TRP A 177 7.25 24.10 -16.99
C TRP A 177 6.05 24.36 -16.06
N LEU A 178 4.87 23.80 -16.37
CA LEU A 178 3.67 23.94 -15.55
C LEU A 178 3.87 23.41 -14.13
N ALA A 179 4.43 22.20 -13.98
CA ALA A 179 4.73 21.61 -12.69
C ALA A 179 5.70 22.47 -11.86
N ALA A 180 6.67 23.13 -12.50
CA ALA A 180 7.59 24.05 -11.84
C ALA A 180 6.93 25.38 -11.41
N THR A 181 5.81 25.77 -12.05
CA THR A 181 5.08 27.00 -11.72
C THR A 181 3.99 26.82 -10.66
N LEU A 182 3.66 25.57 -10.30
CA LEU A 182 2.71 25.28 -9.23
C LEU A 182 3.41 25.41 -7.87
N GLU A 183 3.22 26.53 -7.19
CA GLU A 183 3.52 26.66 -5.76
C GLU A 183 2.60 25.73 -4.97
N PRO A 184 3.12 24.89 -4.03
CA PRO A 184 2.25 24.14 -3.15
C PRO A 184 1.44 25.11 -2.29
N GLY A 185 0.13 25.17 -2.52
CA GLY A 185 -0.77 25.98 -1.71
C GLY A 185 -0.71 25.55 -0.23
N PRO A 186 -0.78 26.50 0.72
CA PRO A 186 -0.87 26.16 2.13
C PRO A 186 -2.11 25.30 2.38
N GLY A 187 -1.93 24.14 3.01
CA GLY A 187 -3.01 23.22 3.37
C GLY A 187 -3.22 22.00 2.46
N THR A 188 -2.28 21.68 1.56
CA THR A 188 -2.25 20.33 0.97
C THR A 188 -1.81 19.31 2.04
N GLU A 189 -2.61 18.26 2.22
CA GLU A 189 -2.60 17.36 3.38
C GLU A 189 -1.20 16.86 3.79
N GLY A 190 -0.77 17.19 5.02
CA GLY A 190 0.44 16.61 5.61
C GLY A 190 1.30 17.50 6.50
N GLU A 191 0.88 18.71 6.88
CA GLU A 191 1.68 19.49 7.82
C GLU A 191 1.73 18.87 9.22
N PRO A 192 2.93 18.76 9.84
CA PRO A 192 3.06 18.40 11.23
C PRO A 192 2.48 19.53 12.07
N THR A 193 1.51 19.20 12.92
CA THR A 193 1.13 20.09 14.02
C THR A 193 2.35 20.26 14.92
N ALA A 194 2.67 21.53 15.21
CA ALA A 194 3.79 21.97 16.02
C ALA A 194 3.83 21.34 17.42
#